data_AF-A0A520K1Z2-F1
#
_entry.id   AF-A0A520K1Z2-F1
#
_cell.length_a   1.000
_cell.length_b   1.000
_cell.length_c   1.000
_cell.angle_alpha   90.00
_cell.angle_beta   90.00
_cell.angle_gamma   90.00
#
_symmetry.space_group_name_H-M   'P 1'
#
loop_
_entity.id
_entity.type
_entity.pdbx_description
1 polymer ?
#
loop_
_entity_poly.entity_id
_entity_poly.type
_entity_poly.pdbx_seq_one_letter_code
_entity_poly.pdbx_strand_id
1 'polypeptide(L)'
;MMQKSVIVLIVILALSSTCVSVVSAEDFPVLDKEVEIRQAHLKWTAAIYETSMNAVIAYIDEISEGTGTSELISLRDDFKAQTEKIGTLTTHVALNNALRQLAQITTDFRLETRKQMDEHNGRYLELVNRVETALDENQEELDSLKNTYWEKREENTLAIFDIRVNRAQTILDTLQTKGYDTGEAQKKLDEIKAKRSGLEAALAAKDNLAIAQVHLEILSLSKELARIVRDLQVMIPQEVRVKHWLHVGDRVVAWTATIIAELETLGIDVAQLQSIHSQAETDLEKAHDAFDAHNFDEAIDALNDLKTDLIKLRDAYEELVFSGVLSGDMKRTVEATSAALDDTIKDMDASI
;
A
#
# COMPACT_ATOMS: atom_id res chain seq x y z
N MET A 1 12.56 -25.98 -3.55
CA MET A 1 13.08 -25.19 -2.41
C MET A 1 12.80 -23.72 -2.71
N MET A 2 11.53 -23.29 -2.59
CA MET A 2 11.10 -21.92 -2.88
C MET A 2 10.88 -21.19 -1.56
N GLN A 3 11.79 -20.31 -1.22
CA GLN A 3 11.68 -19.42 -0.08
C GLN A 3 12.12 -18.02 -0.51
N LYS A 4 11.23 -17.05 -0.30
CA LYS A 4 11.46 -15.58 -0.30
C LYS A 4 11.69 -15.04 -1.73
N SER A 5 10.87 -14.12 -2.24
CA SER A 5 10.64 -12.79 -1.67
C SER A 5 9.32 -12.19 -2.18
N VAL A 6 8.36 -11.98 -1.28
CA VAL A 6 7.25 -11.04 -1.45
C VAL A 6 7.53 -9.89 -0.50
N ILE A 7 8.38 -8.97 -0.93
CA ILE A 7 8.69 -7.67 -0.30
C ILE A 7 9.08 -6.84 -1.53
N VAL A 8 8.33 -5.82 -1.99
CA VAL A 8 8.24 -4.46 -1.43
C VAL A 8 7.05 -3.80 -2.16
N LEU A 9 6.01 -3.39 -1.45
CA LEU A 9 4.99 -2.46 -1.99
C LEU A 9 4.39 -1.61 -0.87
N ILE A 10 5.26 -1.04 -0.02
CA ILE A 10 4.87 -0.06 1.01
C ILE A 10 6.04 0.91 1.20
N VAL A 11 6.26 1.81 0.24
CA VAL A 11 7.00 3.08 0.44
C VAL A 11 6.45 4.12 -0.55
N ILE A 12 5.14 4.35 -0.51
CA ILE A 12 4.47 5.36 -1.36
C ILE A 12 3.68 6.29 -0.43
N LEU A 13 4.39 7.18 0.28
CA LEU A 13 3.77 8.31 0.97
C LEU A 13 4.69 9.55 1.08
N ALA A 14 6.00 9.43 0.81
CA ALA A 14 6.96 10.53 0.96
C ALA A 14 7.11 11.48 -0.26
N LEU A 15 6.13 11.57 -1.18
CA LEU A 15 6.21 12.46 -2.37
C LEU A 15 5.02 13.40 -2.55
N SER A 16 4.24 13.64 -1.50
CA SER A 16 3.07 14.52 -1.56
C SER A 16 3.14 15.73 -0.63
N SER A 17 4.35 16.13 -0.21
CA SER A 17 4.53 17.26 0.72
C SER A 17 5.48 18.32 0.17
N THR A 18 5.10 18.96 -0.94
CA THR A 18 5.67 20.24 -1.35
C THR A 18 4.53 21.17 -1.74
N CYS A 19 4.32 22.22 -0.94
CA CYS A 19 3.12 23.03 -1.05
C CYS A 19 3.15 24.01 -2.23
N VAL A 20 2.19 23.83 -3.13
CA VAL A 20 1.51 24.91 -3.83
C VAL A 20 0.02 24.62 -3.75
N SER A 21 -0.69 25.36 -2.89
CA SER A 21 -2.14 25.34 -2.80
C SER A 21 -2.76 26.12 -3.97
N VAL A 22 -2.86 25.51 -5.16
CA VAL A 22 -3.93 25.70 -6.18
C VAL A 22 -3.90 24.50 -7.15
N VAL A 23 -4.42 23.34 -6.76
CA VAL A 23 -5.09 22.41 -7.70
C VAL A 23 -6.24 21.78 -6.93
N SER A 24 -7.43 21.86 -7.52
CA SER A 24 -8.68 21.26 -7.07
C SER A 24 -8.48 19.91 -6.38
N ALA A 25 -9.22 19.70 -5.30
CA ALA A 25 -9.45 18.44 -4.63
C ALA A 25 -10.26 17.44 -5.50
N GLU A 26 -10.12 17.53 -6.82
CA GLU A 26 -10.76 16.62 -7.76
C GLU A 26 -9.75 15.61 -8.26
N ASP A 27 -10.16 14.36 -8.06
CA ASP A 27 -9.55 13.11 -8.42
C ASP A 27 -8.40 12.64 -7.50
N PHE A 28 -8.76 11.62 -6.73
CA PHE A 28 -7.95 10.68 -5.97
C PHE A 28 -7.63 9.38 -6.79
N PRO A 29 -7.26 9.40 -8.10
CA PRO A 29 -7.30 8.22 -8.98
C PRO A 29 -6.09 7.30 -8.78
N VAL A 30 -5.09 7.71 -8.00
CA VAL A 30 -3.84 6.94 -7.83
C VAL A 30 -4.09 5.67 -7.01
N LEU A 31 -4.94 5.74 -5.99
CA LEU A 31 -5.29 4.58 -5.16
C LEU A 31 -6.19 3.60 -5.91
N ASP A 32 -7.16 4.10 -6.68
CA ASP A 32 -8.09 3.26 -7.45
C ASP A 32 -7.35 2.43 -8.52
N LYS A 33 -6.37 3.04 -9.19
CA LYS A 33 -5.53 2.36 -10.18
C LYS A 33 -4.68 1.24 -9.58
N GLU A 34 -4.13 1.42 -8.38
CA GLU A 34 -3.39 0.35 -7.69
C GLU A 34 -4.32 -0.78 -7.20
N VAL A 35 -5.55 -0.45 -6.79
CA VAL A 35 -6.59 -1.43 -6.43
C VAL A 35 -6.91 -2.35 -7.61
N GLU A 36 -7.12 -1.81 -8.82
CA GLU A 36 -7.39 -2.61 -10.02
C GLU A 36 -6.27 -3.61 -10.35
N ILE A 37 -5.00 -3.18 -10.24
CA ILE A 37 -3.85 -4.07 -10.46
C ILE A 37 -3.90 -5.24 -9.49
N ARG A 38 -4.17 -4.95 -8.21
CA ARG A 38 -4.24 -5.98 -7.16
C ARG A 38 -5.43 -6.91 -7.34
N GLN A 39 -6.60 -6.40 -7.72
CA GLN A 39 -7.76 -7.23 -8.04
C GLN A 39 -7.43 -8.23 -9.16
N ALA A 40 -6.80 -7.78 -10.25
CA ALA A 40 -6.44 -8.64 -11.37
C ALA A 40 -5.41 -9.71 -10.97
N HIS A 41 -4.40 -9.33 -10.19
CA HIS A 41 -3.42 -10.28 -9.64
C HIS A 41 -4.09 -11.34 -8.74
N LEU A 42 -5.00 -10.91 -7.87
CA LEU A 42 -5.69 -11.81 -6.96
C LEU A 42 -6.62 -12.77 -7.69
N LYS A 43 -7.34 -12.32 -8.72
CA LYS A 43 -8.13 -13.20 -9.59
C LYS A 43 -7.28 -14.27 -10.25
N TRP A 44 -6.15 -13.89 -10.84
CA TRP A 44 -5.23 -14.83 -11.49
C TRP A 44 -4.67 -15.85 -10.49
N THR A 45 -4.15 -15.40 -9.36
CA THR A 45 -3.57 -16.30 -8.35
C THR A 45 -4.63 -17.18 -7.67
N ALA A 46 -5.84 -16.66 -7.43
CA ALA A 46 -6.96 -17.42 -6.92
C ALA A 46 -7.35 -18.58 -7.84
N ALA A 47 -7.40 -18.35 -9.16
CA ALA A 47 -7.72 -19.41 -10.12
C ALA A 47 -6.69 -20.57 -10.06
N ILE A 48 -5.40 -20.26 -9.93
CA ILE A 48 -4.35 -21.29 -9.73
C ILE A 48 -4.64 -22.13 -8.47
N TYR A 49 -4.99 -21.48 -7.36
CA TYR A 49 -5.31 -22.16 -6.11
C TYR A 49 -6.58 -23.00 -6.22
N GLU A 50 -7.66 -22.48 -6.81
CA GLU A 50 -8.91 -23.22 -6.99
C GLU A 50 -8.70 -24.46 -7.87
N THR A 51 -7.98 -24.35 -8.99
CA THR A 51 -7.60 -25.50 -9.84
C THR A 51 -6.80 -26.53 -9.05
N SER A 52 -5.84 -26.08 -8.24
CA SER A 52 -5.04 -26.97 -7.39
C SER A 52 -5.89 -27.66 -6.32
N MET A 53 -6.82 -26.94 -5.67
CA MET A 53 -7.74 -27.49 -4.68
C MET A 53 -8.65 -28.55 -5.29
N ASN A 54 -9.18 -28.31 -6.50
CA ASN A 54 -9.98 -29.29 -7.23
C ASN A 54 -9.21 -30.58 -7.53
N ALA A 55 -7.95 -30.46 -7.97
CA ALA A 55 -7.09 -31.62 -8.21
C ALA A 55 -6.78 -32.41 -6.93
N VAL A 56 -6.54 -31.71 -5.82
CA VAL A 56 -6.34 -32.33 -4.50
C VAL A 56 -7.59 -33.08 -4.07
N ILE A 57 -8.77 -32.45 -4.15
CA ILE A 57 -10.05 -33.09 -3.81
C ILE A 57 -10.25 -34.35 -4.64
N ALA A 58 -10.01 -34.30 -5.96
CA ALA A 58 -10.15 -35.46 -6.84
C ALA A 58 -9.20 -36.61 -6.46
N TYR A 59 -7.95 -36.30 -6.09
CA TYR A 59 -7.01 -37.33 -5.62
C TYR A 59 -7.44 -37.93 -4.28
N ILE A 60 -7.87 -37.10 -3.31
CA ILE A 60 -8.37 -37.58 -2.02
C ILE A 60 -9.63 -38.44 -2.21
N ASP A 61 -10.54 -38.05 -3.10
CA ASP A 61 -11.73 -38.84 -3.45
C ASP A 61 -11.36 -40.25 -3.89
N GLU A 62 -10.37 -40.37 -4.77
CA GLU A 62 -9.88 -41.65 -5.30
C GLU A 62 -9.28 -42.54 -4.20
N ILE A 63 -8.40 -42.01 -3.34
CA ILE A 63 -7.72 -42.82 -2.30
C ILE A 63 -8.61 -43.11 -1.08
N SER A 64 -9.64 -42.31 -0.84
CA SER A 64 -10.56 -42.46 0.29
C SER A 64 -11.87 -43.17 -0.07
N GLU A 65 -12.03 -43.60 -1.33
CA GLU A 65 -13.28 -44.16 -1.86
C GLU A 65 -14.50 -43.23 -1.60
N GLY A 66 -14.27 -41.91 -1.70
CA GLY A 66 -15.29 -40.87 -1.53
C GLY A 66 -15.57 -40.44 -0.08
N THR A 67 -14.84 -40.95 0.91
CA THR A 67 -15.12 -40.65 2.33
C THR A 67 -14.34 -39.45 2.89
N GLY A 68 -13.23 -39.05 2.27
CA GLY A 68 -12.29 -38.04 2.78
C GLY A 68 -12.48 -36.60 2.26
N THR A 69 -13.51 -36.33 1.45
CA THR A 69 -13.59 -35.08 0.66
C THR A 69 -14.48 -33.99 1.23
N SER A 70 -15.36 -34.30 2.18
CA SER A 70 -16.43 -33.37 2.60
C SER A 70 -15.89 -32.02 3.13
N GLU A 71 -14.90 -32.06 4.02
CA GLU A 71 -14.30 -30.85 4.59
C GLU A 71 -13.49 -30.06 3.54
N LEU A 72 -12.75 -30.76 2.68
CA LEU A 72 -11.98 -30.14 1.60
C LEU A 72 -12.90 -29.41 0.61
N ILE A 73 -14.04 -30.01 0.28
CA ILE A 73 -15.08 -29.40 -0.56
C ILE A 73 -15.61 -28.13 0.11
N SER A 74 -15.94 -28.18 1.41
CA SER A 74 -16.41 -27.00 2.15
C SER A 74 -15.38 -25.85 2.12
N LEU A 75 -14.11 -26.15 2.40
CA LEU A 75 -13.04 -25.16 2.41
C LEU A 75 -12.79 -24.57 1.01
N ARG A 76 -12.87 -25.38 -0.05
CA ARG A 76 -12.79 -24.87 -1.43
C ARG A 76 -13.98 -23.98 -1.75
N ASP A 77 -15.20 -24.34 -1.34
CA ASP A 77 -16.39 -23.55 -1.61
C ASP A 77 -16.34 -22.20 -0.87
N ASP A 78 -15.83 -22.17 0.37
CA ASP A 78 -15.54 -20.94 1.10
C ASP A 78 -14.46 -20.10 0.40
N PHE A 79 -13.41 -20.75 -0.11
CA PHE A 79 -12.37 -20.09 -0.90
C PHE A 79 -13.00 -19.39 -2.11
N LYS A 80 -13.81 -20.11 -2.88
CA LYS A 80 -14.50 -19.60 -4.07
C LYS A 80 -15.47 -18.47 -3.75
N ALA A 81 -16.28 -18.61 -2.71
CA ALA A 81 -17.19 -17.55 -2.28
C ALA A 81 -16.44 -16.26 -1.91
N GLN A 82 -15.21 -16.39 -1.41
CA GLN A 82 -14.37 -15.25 -1.10
C GLN A 82 -13.67 -14.64 -2.33
N THR A 83 -13.29 -15.46 -3.32
CA THR A 83 -12.67 -14.96 -4.56
C THR A 83 -13.66 -14.18 -5.41
N GLU A 84 -14.94 -14.59 -5.45
CA GLU A 84 -16.01 -13.88 -6.18
C GLU A 84 -16.20 -12.43 -5.68
N LYS A 85 -15.93 -12.17 -4.40
CA LYS A 85 -16.03 -10.81 -3.82
C LYS A 85 -14.91 -9.88 -4.26
N ILE A 86 -13.74 -10.38 -4.71
CA ILE A 86 -12.55 -9.57 -5.01
C ILE A 86 -12.87 -8.43 -6.00
N GLY A 87 -13.70 -8.71 -7.01
CA GLY A 87 -14.03 -7.75 -8.06
C GLY A 87 -14.83 -6.54 -7.59
N THR A 88 -15.47 -6.60 -6.41
CA THR A 88 -16.25 -5.50 -5.86
C THR A 88 -15.51 -4.70 -4.78
N LEU A 89 -14.29 -5.11 -4.41
CA LEU A 89 -13.51 -4.47 -3.35
C LEU A 89 -12.77 -3.26 -3.90
N THR A 90 -13.17 -2.06 -3.51
CA THR A 90 -12.62 -0.79 -4.04
C THR A 90 -11.45 -0.24 -3.23
N THR A 91 -11.08 -0.87 -2.10
CA THR A 91 -10.03 -0.37 -1.22
C THR A 91 -8.93 -1.40 -0.97
N HIS A 92 -7.71 -0.92 -0.74
CA HIS A 92 -6.60 -1.78 -0.33
C HIS A 92 -6.85 -2.53 0.97
N VAL A 93 -7.56 -1.91 1.91
CA VAL A 93 -7.94 -2.52 3.20
C VAL A 93 -8.86 -3.71 2.96
N ALA A 94 -9.90 -3.53 2.13
CA ALA A 94 -10.82 -4.60 1.79
C ALA A 94 -10.10 -5.75 1.06
N LEU A 95 -9.21 -5.44 0.11
CA LEU A 95 -8.38 -6.45 -0.57
C LEU A 95 -7.43 -7.18 0.39
N ASN A 96 -6.83 -6.48 1.35
CA ASN A 96 -5.97 -7.10 2.39
C ASN A 96 -6.78 -8.06 3.27
N ASN A 97 -7.97 -7.65 3.70
CA ASN A 97 -8.86 -8.49 4.50
C ASN A 97 -9.27 -9.76 3.73
N ALA A 98 -9.60 -9.61 2.44
CA ALA A 98 -9.89 -10.76 1.59
C ALA A 98 -8.69 -11.70 1.44
N LEU A 99 -7.49 -11.14 1.23
CA LEU A 99 -6.24 -11.90 1.19
C LEU A 99 -5.98 -12.72 2.47
N ARG A 100 -6.20 -12.14 3.65
CA ARG A 100 -6.04 -12.84 4.93
C ARG A 100 -7.02 -14.01 5.05
N GLN A 101 -8.28 -13.81 4.65
CA GLN A 101 -9.29 -14.87 4.66
C GLN A 101 -8.91 -16.00 3.69
N LEU A 102 -8.50 -15.67 2.46
CA LEU A 102 -8.03 -16.65 1.48
C LEU A 102 -6.80 -17.43 1.99
N ALA A 103 -5.86 -16.75 2.66
CA ALA A 103 -4.68 -17.38 3.24
C ALA A 103 -5.03 -18.33 4.39
N GLN A 104 -5.99 -17.96 5.24
CA GLN A 104 -6.50 -18.82 6.31
C GLN A 104 -7.16 -20.08 5.72
N ILE A 105 -8.11 -19.91 4.80
CA ILE A 105 -8.79 -21.02 4.12
C ILE A 105 -7.78 -21.95 3.43
N THR A 106 -6.78 -21.40 2.75
CA THR A 106 -5.71 -22.19 2.10
C THR A 106 -4.88 -22.96 3.13
N THR A 107 -4.66 -22.40 4.31
CA THR A 107 -3.94 -23.07 5.40
C THR A 107 -4.75 -24.23 5.95
N ASP A 108 -6.03 -24.01 6.22
CA ASP A 108 -6.95 -25.04 6.71
C ASP A 108 -7.11 -26.16 5.69
N PHE A 109 -7.26 -25.82 4.40
CA PHE A 109 -7.31 -26.79 3.30
C PHE A 109 -6.05 -27.67 3.25
N ARG A 110 -4.85 -27.08 3.43
CA ARG A 110 -3.59 -27.83 3.47
C ARG A 110 -3.48 -28.74 4.69
N LEU A 111 -3.96 -28.30 5.85
CA LEU A 111 -3.97 -29.11 7.06
C LEU A 111 -4.90 -30.32 6.90
N GLU A 112 -6.11 -30.09 6.38
CA GLU A 112 -7.05 -31.17 6.10
C GLU A 112 -6.50 -32.10 5.01
N THR A 113 -5.89 -31.57 3.95
CA THR A 113 -5.24 -32.38 2.91
C THR A 113 -4.21 -33.32 3.53
N ARG A 114 -3.33 -32.83 4.41
CA ARG A 114 -2.32 -33.68 5.07
C ARG A 114 -2.96 -34.76 5.93
N LYS A 115 -3.99 -34.40 6.70
CA LYS A 115 -4.75 -35.37 7.51
C LYS A 115 -5.32 -36.48 6.63
N GLN A 116 -5.97 -36.13 5.52
CA GLN A 116 -6.54 -37.11 4.58
C GLN A 116 -5.47 -37.96 3.90
N MET A 117 -4.32 -37.38 3.55
CA MET A 117 -3.17 -38.11 3.02
C MET A 117 -2.63 -39.13 4.02
N ASP A 118 -2.52 -38.77 5.30
CA ASP A 118 -2.02 -39.66 6.34
C ASP A 118 -3.02 -40.79 6.67
N GLU A 119 -4.32 -40.47 6.73
CA GLU A 119 -5.39 -41.42 7.04
C GLU A 119 -5.60 -42.47 5.94
N HIS A 120 -5.48 -42.06 4.67
CA HIS A 120 -5.72 -42.92 3.50
C HIS A 120 -4.44 -43.41 2.81
N ASN A 121 -3.27 -43.28 3.47
CA ASN A 121 -1.97 -43.70 2.95
C ASN A 121 -1.63 -43.11 1.56
N GLY A 122 -1.99 -41.84 1.36
CA GLY A 122 -1.78 -41.11 0.12
C GLY A 122 -0.31 -40.95 -0.25
N ARG A 123 -0.03 -40.79 -1.55
CA ARG A 123 1.32 -40.63 -2.09
C ARG A 123 1.53 -39.20 -2.57
N TYR A 124 2.34 -38.45 -1.85
CA TYR A 124 2.59 -37.02 -2.14
C TYR A 124 3.07 -36.74 -3.57
N LEU A 125 3.88 -37.64 -4.16
CA LEU A 125 4.34 -37.45 -5.54
C LEU A 125 3.21 -37.60 -6.56
N GLU A 126 2.27 -38.51 -6.33
CA GLU A 126 1.10 -38.67 -7.21
C GLU A 126 0.18 -37.45 -7.09
N LEU A 127 -0.04 -36.96 -5.87
CA LEU A 127 -0.79 -35.73 -5.63
C LEU A 127 -0.19 -34.53 -6.38
N VAL A 128 1.13 -34.33 -6.29
CA VAL A 128 1.82 -33.25 -7.00
C VAL A 128 1.63 -33.37 -8.51
N ASN A 129 1.82 -34.57 -9.08
CA ASN A 129 1.62 -34.79 -10.51
C ASN A 129 0.17 -34.51 -10.96
N ARG A 130 -0.83 -34.84 -10.13
CA ARG A 130 -2.25 -34.53 -10.40
C ARG A 130 -2.50 -33.02 -10.41
N VAL A 131 -1.91 -32.29 -9.46
CA VAL A 131 -1.99 -30.82 -9.44
C VAL A 131 -1.31 -30.21 -10.66
N GLU A 132 -0.11 -30.67 -11.02
CA GLU A 132 0.60 -30.20 -12.23
C GLU A 132 -0.22 -30.45 -13.50
N THR A 133 -0.78 -31.65 -13.65
CA THR A 133 -1.65 -32.01 -14.78
C THR A 133 -2.87 -31.10 -14.85
N ALA A 134 -3.55 -30.86 -13.72
CA ALA A 134 -4.72 -29.98 -13.70
C ALA A 134 -4.37 -28.53 -14.04
N LEU A 135 -3.19 -28.04 -13.63
CA LEU A 135 -2.73 -26.71 -14.01
C LEU A 135 -2.45 -26.62 -15.51
N ASP A 136 -1.79 -27.63 -16.09
CA ASP A 136 -1.52 -27.72 -17.53
C ASP A 136 -2.82 -27.79 -18.35
N GLU A 137 -3.80 -28.57 -17.90
CA GLU A 137 -5.12 -28.69 -18.54
C GLU A 137 -5.91 -27.37 -18.53
N ASN A 138 -5.69 -26.52 -17.53
CA ASN A 138 -6.34 -25.21 -17.39
C ASN A 138 -5.44 -24.03 -17.83
N GLN A 139 -4.32 -24.32 -18.51
CA GLN A 139 -3.29 -23.33 -18.83
C GLN A 139 -3.83 -22.14 -19.66
N GLU A 140 -4.75 -22.38 -20.60
CA GLU A 140 -5.33 -21.32 -21.44
C GLU A 140 -6.09 -20.27 -20.61
N GLU A 141 -6.94 -20.71 -19.68
CA GLU A 141 -7.67 -19.81 -18.79
C GLU A 141 -6.71 -19.07 -17.84
N LEU A 142 -5.74 -19.79 -17.27
CA LEU A 142 -4.74 -19.21 -16.37
C LEU A 142 -3.87 -18.17 -17.08
N ASP A 143 -3.48 -18.41 -18.34
CA ASP A 143 -2.72 -17.46 -19.14
C ASP A 143 -3.57 -16.24 -19.55
N SER A 144 -4.86 -16.42 -19.82
CA SER A 144 -5.79 -15.32 -20.07
C SER A 144 -5.86 -14.38 -18.86
N LEU A 145 -6.08 -14.91 -17.66
CA LEU A 145 -6.10 -14.12 -16.41
C LEU A 145 -4.75 -13.45 -16.12
N LYS A 146 -3.65 -14.16 -16.37
CA LYS A 146 -2.30 -13.62 -16.26
C LYS A 146 -2.09 -12.44 -17.21
N ASN A 147 -2.55 -12.54 -18.45
CA ASN A 147 -2.45 -11.47 -19.44
C ASN A 147 -3.28 -10.25 -19.01
N THR A 148 -4.52 -10.44 -18.56
CA THR A 148 -5.34 -9.35 -18.00
C THR A 148 -4.65 -8.65 -16.83
N TYR A 149 -4.01 -9.40 -15.92
CA TYR A 149 -3.21 -8.82 -14.85
C TYR A 149 -2.07 -7.94 -15.39
N TRP A 150 -1.30 -8.43 -16.36
CA TRP A 150 -0.19 -7.68 -16.92
C TRP A 150 -0.63 -6.45 -17.71
N GLU A 151 -1.70 -6.54 -18.48
CA GLU A 151 -2.31 -5.40 -19.18
C GLU A 151 -2.72 -4.32 -18.18
N LYS A 152 -3.45 -4.70 -17.11
CA LYS A 152 -3.84 -3.77 -16.06
C LYS A 152 -2.64 -3.18 -15.33
N ARG A 153 -1.63 -3.99 -15.05
CA ARG A 153 -0.41 -3.52 -14.40
C ARG A 153 0.32 -2.51 -15.26
N GLU A 154 0.46 -2.76 -16.56
CA GLU A 154 1.10 -1.84 -17.49
C GLU A 154 0.34 -0.52 -17.58
N GLU A 155 -0.95 -0.57 -17.94
CA GLU A 155 -1.84 0.59 -18.08
C GLU A 155 -1.82 1.48 -16.83
N ASN A 156 -2.08 0.86 -15.66
CA ASN A 156 -2.26 1.63 -14.43
C ASN A 156 -0.93 2.09 -13.83
N THR A 157 0.15 1.31 -13.94
CA THR A 157 1.47 1.75 -13.44
C THR A 157 1.98 2.96 -14.22
N LEU A 158 1.85 2.95 -15.56
CA LEU A 158 2.25 4.09 -16.39
C LEU A 158 1.36 5.32 -16.15
N ALA A 159 0.04 5.12 -16.02
CA ALA A 159 -0.87 6.21 -15.69
C ALA A 159 -0.54 6.84 -14.32
N ILE A 160 -0.23 6.03 -13.30
CA ILE A 160 0.20 6.52 -11.98
C ILE A 160 1.50 7.32 -12.10
N PHE A 161 2.47 6.83 -12.87
CA PHE A 161 3.72 7.54 -13.12
C PHE A 161 3.45 8.91 -13.77
N ASP A 162 2.64 8.95 -14.83
CA ASP A 162 2.32 10.18 -15.55
C ASP A 162 1.60 11.20 -14.66
N ILE A 163 0.64 10.75 -13.83
CA ILE A 163 -0.04 11.61 -12.85
C ILE A 163 0.97 12.24 -11.87
N ARG A 164 1.93 11.45 -11.37
CA ARG A 164 2.95 11.94 -10.41
C ARG A 164 3.87 12.96 -11.06
N VAL A 165 4.34 12.69 -12.27
CA VAL A 165 5.15 13.63 -13.05
C VAL A 165 4.40 14.93 -13.31
N ASN A 166 3.14 14.85 -13.73
CA ASN A 166 2.32 16.04 -14.01
C ASN A 166 2.11 16.88 -12.76
N ARG A 167 1.81 16.25 -11.61
CA ARG A 167 1.69 16.96 -10.32
C ARG A 167 2.99 17.68 -9.95
N ALA A 168 4.13 17.00 -10.07
CA ALA A 168 5.43 17.63 -9.82
C ALA A 168 5.68 18.82 -10.77
N GLN A 169 5.36 18.68 -12.06
CA GLN A 169 5.47 19.77 -13.03
C GLN A 169 4.61 20.97 -12.63
N THR A 170 3.35 20.76 -12.25
CA THR A 170 2.46 21.85 -11.81
C THR A 170 3.00 22.62 -10.60
N ILE A 171 3.65 21.92 -9.66
CA ILE A 171 4.31 22.54 -8.51
C ILE A 171 5.46 23.44 -8.98
N LEU A 172 6.32 22.93 -9.87
CA LEU A 172 7.44 23.70 -10.42
C LEU A 172 6.96 24.91 -11.23
N ASP A 173 5.95 24.74 -12.09
CA ASP A 173 5.38 25.84 -12.88
C ASP A 173 4.85 26.97 -11.99
N THR A 174 4.24 26.61 -10.86
CA THR A 174 3.73 27.62 -9.92
C THR A 174 4.85 28.30 -9.15
N LEU A 175 5.89 27.58 -8.73
CA LEU A 175 7.07 28.18 -8.11
C LEU A 175 7.76 29.13 -9.09
N GLN A 176 7.92 28.73 -10.34
CA GLN A 176 8.48 29.58 -11.39
C GLN A 176 7.64 30.85 -11.59
N THR A 177 6.30 30.73 -11.61
CA THR A 177 5.38 31.88 -11.73
C THR A 177 5.52 32.85 -10.55
N LYS A 178 5.86 32.35 -9.36
CA LYS A 178 6.16 33.16 -8.17
C LYS A 178 7.56 33.76 -8.16
N GLY A 179 8.35 33.56 -9.22
CA GLY A 179 9.70 34.12 -9.38
C GLY A 179 10.82 33.30 -8.77
N TYR A 180 10.55 32.05 -8.34
CA TYR A 180 11.58 31.14 -7.88
C TYR A 180 12.38 30.56 -9.05
N ASP A 181 13.70 30.40 -8.89
CA ASP A 181 14.53 29.67 -9.85
C ASP A 181 14.31 28.16 -9.69
N THR A 182 13.49 27.59 -10.58
CA THR A 182 13.16 26.16 -10.58
C THR A 182 14.09 25.33 -11.46
N GLY A 183 15.17 25.91 -12.01
CA GLY A 183 16.00 25.25 -13.04
C GLY A 183 16.60 23.91 -12.59
N GLU A 184 17.11 23.85 -11.35
CA GLU A 184 17.65 22.60 -10.80
C GLU A 184 16.56 21.54 -10.57
N ALA A 185 15.42 21.95 -10.00
CA ALA A 185 14.29 21.06 -9.77
C ALA A 185 13.70 20.53 -11.09
N GLN A 186 13.60 21.39 -12.11
CA GLN A 186 13.10 21.02 -13.44
C GLN A 186 14.01 19.96 -14.07
N LYS A 187 15.33 20.15 -14.01
CA LYS A 187 16.29 19.16 -14.53
C LYS A 187 16.11 17.79 -13.84
N LYS A 188 15.89 17.78 -12.53
CA LYS A 188 15.67 16.53 -11.78
C LYS A 188 14.34 15.87 -12.16
N LEU A 189 13.28 16.65 -12.36
CA LEU A 189 12.01 16.14 -12.86
C LEU A 189 12.13 15.54 -14.27
N ASP A 190 12.95 16.15 -15.14
CA ASP A 190 13.19 15.62 -16.48
C ASP A 190 13.99 14.31 -16.47
N GLU A 191 14.92 14.15 -15.52
CA GLU A 191 15.57 12.84 -15.26
C GLU A 191 14.55 11.76 -14.85
N ILE A 192 13.55 12.12 -14.03
CA ILE A 192 12.45 11.21 -13.68
C ILE A 192 11.63 10.86 -14.92
N LYS A 193 11.19 11.84 -15.71
CA LYS A 193 10.43 11.63 -16.97
C LYS A 193 11.15 10.67 -17.90
N ALA A 194 12.47 10.80 -18.02
CA ALA A 194 13.28 9.92 -18.87
C ALA A 194 13.24 8.44 -18.46
N LYS A 195 12.87 8.11 -17.21
CA LYS A 195 12.70 6.73 -16.74
C LYS A 195 11.41 6.06 -17.22
N ARG A 196 10.44 6.83 -17.75
CA ARG A 196 9.16 6.30 -18.22
C ARG A 196 9.31 5.20 -19.26
N SER A 197 10.16 5.40 -20.27
CA SER A 197 10.37 4.42 -21.34
C SER A 197 11.03 3.13 -20.84
N GLY A 198 11.92 3.24 -19.86
CA GLY A 198 12.50 2.08 -19.18
C GLY A 198 11.46 1.29 -18.38
N LEU A 199 10.55 1.99 -17.70
CA LEU A 199 9.45 1.38 -16.96
C LEU A 199 8.47 0.66 -17.90
N GLU A 200 8.09 1.31 -18.99
CA GLU A 200 7.23 0.76 -20.04
C GLU A 200 7.85 -0.51 -20.67
N ALA A 201 9.13 -0.45 -21.03
CA ALA A 201 9.83 -1.62 -21.57
C ALA A 201 9.89 -2.80 -20.57
N ALA A 202 10.10 -2.52 -19.28
CA ALA A 202 10.13 -3.54 -18.24
C ALA A 202 8.74 -4.16 -17.99
N LEU A 203 7.67 -3.36 -18.04
CA LEU A 203 6.29 -3.81 -17.94
C LEU A 203 5.89 -4.69 -19.12
N ALA A 204 6.18 -4.26 -20.35
CA ALA A 204 5.92 -5.03 -21.57
C ALA A 204 6.69 -6.37 -21.58
N ALA A 205 7.92 -6.38 -21.06
CA ALA A 205 8.74 -7.58 -20.89
C ALA A 205 8.27 -8.50 -19.74
N LYS A 206 7.31 -8.05 -18.91
CA LYS A 206 6.85 -8.75 -17.71
C LYS A 206 7.99 -9.06 -16.72
N ASP A 207 9.03 -8.23 -16.72
CA ASP A 207 10.24 -8.44 -15.92
C ASP A 207 10.13 -7.72 -14.57
N ASN A 208 9.74 -8.47 -13.55
CA ASN A 208 9.60 -7.94 -12.19
C ASN A 208 10.89 -7.35 -11.62
N LEU A 209 12.05 -7.88 -11.99
CA LEU A 209 13.34 -7.38 -11.49
C LEU A 209 13.67 -6.03 -12.13
N ALA A 210 13.49 -5.93 -13.45
CA ALA A 210 13.69 -4.67 -14.17
C ALA A 210 12.69 -3.59 -13.70
N ILE A 211 11.41 -3.94 -13.49
CA ILE A 211 10.40 -3.02 -12.94
C ILE A 211 10.85 -2.49 -11.57
N ALA A 212 11.29 -3.38 -10.67
CA ALA A 212 11.74 -2.99 -9.34
C ALA A 212 12.97 -2.07 -9.39
N GLN A 213 13.93 -2.37 -10.26
CA GLN A 213 15.13 -1.54 -10.46
C GLN A 213 14.76 -0.13 -10.94
N VAL A 214 13.90 -0.01 -11.95
CA VAL A 214 13.45 1.30 -12.45
C VAL A 214 12.69 2.07 -11.37
N HIS A 215 11.85 1.41 -10.58
CA HIS A 215 11.16 2.05 -9.45
C HIS A 215 12.13 2.58 -8.38
N LEU A 216 13.20 1.84 -8.05
CA LEU A 216 14.22 2.31 -7.10
C LEU A 216 14.94 3.55 -7.61
N GLU A 217 15.27 3.60 -8.89
CA GLU A 217 15.88 4.77 -9.52
C GLU A 217 14.95 5.98 -9.51
N ILE A 218 13.67 5.79 -9.88
CA ILE A 218 12.63 6.82 -9.81
C ILE A 218 12.49 7.33 -8.38
N LEU A 219 12.46 6.44 -7.39
CA LEU A 219 12.33 6.82 -5.97
C LEU A 219 13.51 7.68 -5.51
N SER A 220 14.75 7.29 -5.84
CA SER A 220 15.94 8.06 -5.50
C SER A 220 15.88 9.47 -6.09
N LEU A 221 15.60 9.58 -7.39
CA LEU A 221 15.48 10.86 -8.08
C LEU A 221 14.34 11.73 -7.53
N SER A 222 13.22 11.09 -7.16
CA SER A 222 12.08 11.80 -6.58
C SER A 222 12.41 12.36 -5.19
N LYS A 223 13.18 11.64 -4.38
CA LYS A 223 13.68 12.15 -3.08
C LYS A 223 14.61 13.35 -3.27
N GLU A 224 15.49 13.30 -4.27
CA GLU A 224 16.34 14.44 -4.62
C GLU A 224 15.52 15.64 -5.08
N LEU A 225 14.53 15.44 -5.96
CA LEU A 225 13.61 16.49 -6.41
C LEU A 225 12.88 17.14 -5.23
N ALA A 226 12.34 16.33 -4.32
CA ALA A 226 11.64 16.82 -3.13
C ALA A 226 12.56 17.69 -2.25
N ARG A 227 13.84 17.31 -2.10
CA ARG A 227 14.81 18.11 -1.37
C ARG A 227 15.10 19.46 -2.06
N ILE A 228 15.34 19.45 -3.36
CA ILE A 228 15.60 20.68 -4.12
C ILE A 228 14.40 21.63 -4.04
N VAL A 229 13.18 21.10 -4.20
CA VAL A 229 11.96 21.90 -4.06
C VAL A 229 11.84 22.47 -2.66
N ARG A 230 12.13 21.69 -1.60
CA ARG A 230 12.14 22.18 -0.22
C ARG A 230 13.12 23.33 -0.01
N ASP A 231 14.34 23.22 -0.54
CA ASP A 231 15.36 24.26 -0.40
C ASP A 231 14.91 25.58 -1.08
N LEU A 232 14.20 25.49 -2.21
CA LEU A 232 13.56 26.65 -2.86
C LEU A 232 12.45 27.26 -2.00
N GLN A 233 11.79 26.45 -1.17
CA GLN A 233 10.67 26.83 -0.33
C GLN A 233 11.04 27.52 0.99
N VAL A 234 12.32 27.53 1.42
CA VAL A 234 12.76 28.29 2.62
C VAL A 234 12.56 29.81 2.45
N MET A 235 12.39 30.30 1.20
CA MET A 235 12.02 31.67 0.85
C MET A 235 10.50 31.93 0.80
N ILE A 236 9.66 31.02 1.32
CA ILE A 236 8.20 31.14 1.31
C ILE A 236 7.69 32.03 2.46
N PRO A 237 6.74 32.97 2.18
CA PRO A 237 6.03 33.74 3.20
C PRO A 237 5.42 32.83 4.27
N GLN A 238 5.59 33.19 5.54
CA GLN A 238 5.20 32.39 6.70
C GLN A 238 3.76 31.85 6.61
N GLU A 239 2.81 32.67 6.15
CA GLU A 239 1.43 32.28 5.87
C GLU A 239 1.31 31.00 5.02
N VAL A 240 2.00 30.95 3.89
CA VAL A 240 1.93 29.81 2.96
C VAL A 240 2.55 28.56 3.58
N ARG A 241 3.56 28.73 4.43
CA ARG A 241 4.22 27.64 5.15
C ARG A 241 3.32 27.07 6.23
N VAL A 242 2.66 27.92 7.02
CA VAL A 242 1.70 27.49 8.04
C VAL A 242 0.52 26.78 7.38
N LYS A 243 -0.05 27.36 6.31
CA LYS A 243 -1.15 26.74 5.56
C LYS A 243 -0.80 25.35 5.03
N HIS A 244 0.45 25.15 4.60
CA HIS A 244 0.93 23.83 4.20
C HIS A 244 0.83 22.81 5.33
N TRP A 245 1.39 23.18 6.48
CA TRP A 245 1.49 22.28 7.63
C TRP A 245 0.16 22.00 8.27
N LEU A 246 -0.80 22.94 8.20
CA LEU A 246 -2.19 22.67 8.53
C LEU A 246 -2.77 21.54 7.66
N HIS A 247 -2.59 21.64 6.34
CA HIS A 247 -3.11 20.62 5.42
C HIS A 247 -2.41 19.26 5.58
N VAL A 248 -1.10 19.25 5.89
CA VAL A 248 -0.39 18.01 6.22
C VAL A 248 -0.89 17.43 7.55
N GLY A 249 -1.09 18.29 8.55
CA GLY A 249 -1.69 17.94 9.83
C GLY A 249 -3.04 17.27 9.65
N ASP A 250 -3.96 17.87 8.88
CA ASP A 250 -5.30 17.33 8.59
C ASP A 250 -5.20 15.90 8.05
N ARG A 251 -4.29 15.70 7.08
CA ARG A 251 -4.10 14.39 6.44
C ARG A 251 -3.54 13.35 7.41
N VAL A 252 -2.53 13.72 8.20
CA VAL A 252 -1.86 12.82 9.15
C VAL A 252 -2.78 12.45 10.30
N VAL A 253 -3.52 13.42 10.84
CA VAL A 253 -4.56 13.19 11.84
C VAL A 253 -5.63 12.25 11.28
N ALA A 254 -6.26 12.58 10.14
CA ALA A 254 -7.29 11.69 9.56
C ALA A 254 -6.79 10.26 9.29
N TRP A 255 -5.54 10.12 8.84
CA TRP A 255 -4.94 8.80 8.60
C TRP A 255 -4.67 8.05 9.90
N THR A 256 -4.09 8.69 10.92
CA THR A 256 -3.86 8.06 12.22
C THR A 256 -5.16 7.67 12.91
N ALA A 257 -6.23 8.47 12.78
CA ALA A 257 -7.58 8.10 13.22
C ALA A 257 -8.06 6.80 12.58
N THR A 258 -7.83 6.65 11.27
CA THR A 258 -8.19 5.45 10.51
C THR A 258 -7.45 4.22 11.03
N ILE A 259 -6.12 4.34 11.24
CA ILE A 259 -5.32 3.23 11.77
C ILE A 259 -5.74 2.85 13.19
N ILE A 260 -6.03 3.83 14.05
CA ILE A 260 -6.52 3.59 15.41
C ILE A 260 -7.85 2.84 15.38
N ALA A 261 -8.79 3.28 14.54
CA ALA A 261 -10.06 2.58 14.36
C ALA A 261 -9.86 1.15 13.85
N GLU A 262 -8.95 0.92 12.90
CA GLU A 262 -8.62 -0.42 12.42
C GLU A 262 -8.06 -1.31 13.54
N LEU A 263 -7.15 -0.79 14.37
CA LEU A 263 -6.60 -1.52 15.51
C LEU A 263 -7.69 -1.87 16.54
N GLU A 264 -8.60 -0.94 16.83
CA GLU A 264 -9.74 -1.16 17.72
C GLU A 264 -10.66 -2.26 17.21
N THR A 265 -10.99 -2.29 15.92
CA THR A 265 -11.81 -3.37 15.33
C THR A 265 -11.19 -4.75 15.44
N LEU A 266 -9.86 -4.82 15.59
CA LEU A 266 -9.12 -6.06 15.81
C LEU A 266 -9.02 -6.45 17.30
N GLY A 267 -9.67 -5.71 18.19
CA GLY A 267 -9.68 -5.96 19.63
C GLY A 267 -8.36 -5.58 20.31
N ILE A 268 -7.55 -4.73 19.69
CA ILE A 268 -6.32 -4.20 20.28
C ILE A 268 -6.70 -3.04 21.19
N ASP A 269 -6.11 -2.99 22.39
CA ASP A 269 -6.28 -1.85 23.28
C ASP A 269 -5.57 -0.62 22.70
N VAL A 270 -6.37 0.35 22.26
CA VAL A 270 -5.92 1.59 21.62
C VAL A 270 -6.13 2.83 22.51
N ALA A 271 -6.49 2.67 23.78
CA ALA A 271 -6.87 3.80 24.64
C ALA A 271 -5.77 4.87 24.70
N GLN A 272 -4.51 4.46 24.77
CA GLN A 272 -3.36 5.38 24.74
C GLN A 272 -3.23 6.08 23.38
N LEU A 273 -3.36 5.36 22.27
CA LEU A 273 -3.28 5.94 20.93
C LEU A 273 -4.41 6.95 20.69
N GLN A 274 -5.64 6.62 21.09
CA GLN A 274 -6.79 7.53 21.03
C GLN A 274 -6.53 8.79 21.85
N SER A 275 -6.01 8.67 23.07
CA SER A 275 -5.70 9.84 23.90
C SER A 275 -4.65 10.76 23.28
N ILE A 276 -3.58 10.20 22.69
CA ILE A 276 -2.55 11.02 22.03
C ILE A 276 -3.12 11.64 20.75
N HIS A 277 -3.90 10.87 19.99
CA HIS A 277 -4.53 11.34 18.77
C HIS A 277 -5.50 12.52 19.00
N SER A 278 -6.34 12.45 20.04
CA SER A 278 -7.22 13.57 20.39
C SER A 278 -6.46 14.83 20.82
N GLN A 279 -5.27 14.68 21.41
CA GLN A 279 -4.40 15.81 21.69
C GLN A 279 -3.85 16.42 20.40
N ALA A 280 -3.40 15.58 19.45
CA ALA A 280 -2.97 16.02 18.13
C ALA A 280 -4.10 16.75 17.35
N GLU A 281 -5.35 16.26 17.42
CA GLU A 281 -6.53 16.95 16.86
C GLU A 281 -6.70 18.34 17.48
N THR A 282 -6.59 18.43 18.81
CA THR A 282 -6.74 19.69 19.55
C THR A 282 -5.67 20.70 19.15
N ASP A 283 -4.41 20.29 19.02
CA ASP A 283 -3.32 21.20 18.68
C ASP A 283 -3.33 21.59 17.19
N LEU A 284 -3.83 20.70 16.32
CA LEU A 284 -4.13 21.05 14.93
C LEU A 284 -5.28 22.06 14.82
N GLU A 285 -6.35 21.91 15.60
CA GLU A 285 -7.46 22.87 15.64
C GLU A 285 -6.99 24.26 16.11
N LYS A 286 -6.18 24.32 17.17
CA LYS A 286 -5.53 25.58 17.60
C LYS A 286 -4.69 26.21 16.49
N ALA A 287 -3.96 25.39 15.73
CA ALA A 287 -3.16 25.89 14.62
C ALA A 287 -4.03 26.50 13.51
N HIS A 288 -5.18 25.89 13.20
CA HIS A 288 -6.17 26.45 12.26
C HIS A 288 -6.75 27.77 12.79
N ASP A 289 -7.19 27.81 14.05
CA ASP A 289 -7.73 29.02 14.68
C ASP A 289 -6.74 30.19 14.65
N ALA A 290 -5.48 29.92 14.98
CA ALA A 290 -4.41 30.92 14.96
C ALA A 290 -4.10 31.39 13.52
N PHE A 291 -4.12 30.48 12.54
CA PHE A 291 -3.95 30.82 11.14
C PHE A 291 -5.08 31.69 10.59
N ASP A 292 -6.33 31.35 10.91
CA ASP A 292 -7.52 32.13 10.53
C ASP A 292 -7.56 33.51 11.19
N ALA A 293 -6.96 33.63 12.39
CA ALA A 293 -6.71 34.91 13.06
C ALA A 293 -5.51 35.68 12.49
N HIS A 294 -4.82 35.15 11.47
CA HIS A 294 -3.57 35.67 10.90
C HIS A 294 -2.41 35.77 11.91
N ASN A 295 -2.45 35.00 13.00
CA ASN A 295 -1.36 34.89 13.97
C ASN A 295 -0.45 33.71 13.62
N PHE A 296 0.43 33.91 12.64
CA PHE A 296 1.25 32.83 12.11
C PHE A 296 2.34 32.31 13.06
N ASP A 297 2.73 33.09 14.07
CA ASP A 297 3.69 32.64 15.09
C ASP A 297 3.00 31.65 16.04
N GLU A 298 1.78 31.97 16.50
CA GLU A 298 0.99 31.09 17.35
C GLU A 298 0.54 29.82 16.60
N ALA A 299 0.25 29.93 15.30
CA ALA A 299 -0.02 28.76 14.47
C ALA A 299 1.22 27.85 14.33
N ILE A 300 2.43 28.43 14.27
CA ILE A 300 3.69 27.68 14.27
C ILE A 300 3.91 26.98 15.62
N ASP A 301 3.65 27.66 16.73
CA ASP A 301 3.78 27.07 18.06
C ASP A 301 2.81 25.88 18.22
N ALA A 302 1.55 26.04 17.80
CA ALA A 302 0.57 24.95 17.79
C ALA A 302 0.95 23.79 16.85
N LEU A 303 1.58 24.06 15.70
CA LEU A 303 2.13 23.02 14.83
C LEU A 303 3.35 22.31 15.44
N ASN A 304 4.16 22.99 16.26
CA ASN A 304 5.25 22.37 17.03
C ASN A 304 4.71 21.48 18.15
N ASP A 305 3.59 21.87 18.78
CA ASP A 305 2.87 21.02 19.73
C ASP A 305 2.30 19.77 19.02
N LEU A 306 1.63 19.95 17.88
CA LEU A 306 1.18 18.85 17.02
C LEU A 306 2.33 17.90 16.67
N LYS A 307 3.48 18.42 16.23
CA LYS A 307 4.69 17.62 15.95
C LYS A 307 5.11 16.78 17.16
N THR A 308 5.06 17.35 18.35
CA THR A 308 5.38 16.65 19.60
C THR A 308 4.41 15.50 19.86
N ASP A 309 3.14 15.64 19.53
CA ASP A 309 2.18 14.54 19.64
C ASP A 309 2.31 13.50 18.53
N LEU A 310 2.71 13.91 17.32
CA LEU A 310 3.06 12.97 16.25
C LEU A 310 4.28 12.11 16.65
N ILE A 311 5.26 12.68 17.36
CA ILE A 311 6.38 11.92 17.95
C ILE A 311 5.85 10.88 18.93
N LYS A 312 4.96 11.26 19.86
CA LYS A 312 4.36 10.32 20.82
C LYS A 312 3.54 9.24 20.11
N LEU A 313 2.81 9.57 19.05
CA LEU A 313 2.06 8.60 18.25
C LEU A 313 3.00 7.61 17.56
N ARG A 314 4.07 8.10 16.92
CA ARG A 314 5.11 7.26 16.31
C ARG A 314 5.66 6.27 17.35
N ASP A 315 6.08 6.77 18.50
CA ASP A 315 6.69 5.94 19.56
C ASP A 315 5.68 4.90 20.10
N ALA A 316 4.42 5.27 20.27
CA ALA A 316 3.36 4.35 20.67
C ALA A 316 3.09 3.27 19.60
N TYR A 317 3.13 3.62 18.32
CA TYR A 317 3.03 2.64 17.23
C TYR A 317 4.23 1.69 17.20
N GLU A 318 5.45 2.19 17.43
CA GLU A 318 6.64 1.35 17.56
C GLU A 318 6.54 0.39 18.75
N GLU A 319 6.12 0.89 19.91
CA GLU A 319 5.89 0.06 21.08
C GLU A 319 4.87 -1.05 20.79
N LEU A 320 3.78 -0.72 20.09
CA LEU A 320 2.78 -1.71 19.68
C LEU A 320 3.37 -2.77 18.75
N VAL A 321 4.26 -2.39 17.83
CA VAL A 321 5.00 -3.32 16.95
C VAL A 321 5.95 -4.22 17.76
N PHE A 322 6.65 -3.67 18.76
CA PHE A 322 7.60 -4.40 19.61
C PHE A 322 6.92 -5.31 20.63
N SER A 323 5.70 -4.98 21.06
CA SER A 323 4.92 -5.78 22.01
C SER A 323 4.62 -7.21 21.52
N GLY A 324 4.70 -7.44 20.20
CA GLY A 324 4.39 -8.72 19.58
C GLY A 324 2.89 -9.03 19.49
N VAL A 325 2.03 -8.10 19.93
CA VAL A 325 0.56 -8.23 19.83
C VAL A 325 0.09 -8.16 18.37
N LEU A 326 0.82 -7.44 17.52
CA LEU A 326 0.52 -7.33 16.09
C LEU A 326 1.10 -8.51 15.29
N SER A 327 0.28 -9.14 14.46
CA SER A 327 0.70 -10.19 13.53
C SER A 327 0.57 -9.76 12.07
N GLY A 328 1.41 -10.37 11.22
CA GLY A 328 1.29 -10.29 9.77
C GLY A 328 1.27 -8.87 9.20
N ASP A 329 0.22 -8.56 8.42
CA ASP A 329 0.12 -7.30 7.70
C ASP A 329 -0.18 -6.11 8.61
N MET A 330 -0.87 -6.30 9.74
CA MET A 330 -1.16 -5.18 10.65
C MET A 330 0.13 -4.66 11.29
N LYS A 331 1.05 -5.57 11.63
CA LYS A 331 2.40 -5.17 12.05
C LYS A 331 3.09 -4.31 10.99
N ARG A 332 3.03 -4.70 9.71
CA ARG A 332 3.62 -3.92 8.62
C ARG A 332 2.91 -2.58 8.39
N THR A 333 1.58 -2.53 8.52
CA THR A 333 0.82 -1.28 8.43
C THR A 333 1.23 -0.32 9.54
N VAL A 334 1.33 -0.79 10.77
CA VAL A 334 1.76 0.04 11.91
C VAL A 334 3.23 0.45 11.80
N GLU A 335 4.12 -0.45 11.34
CA GLU A 335 5.52 -0.11 11.02
C GLU A 335 5.63 0.97 9.94
N ALA A 336 4.87 0.84 8.85
CA ALA A 336 4.81 1.85 7.80
C ALA A 336 4.17 3.15 8.29
N THR A 337 3.23 3.04 9.24
CA THR A 337 2.57 4.19 9.87
C THR A 337 3.58 5.00 10.68
N SER A 338 4.32 4.33 11.56
CA SER A 338 5.43 4.91 12.30
C SER A 338 6.47 5.53 11.37
N ALA A 339 6.91 4.82 10.32
CA ALA A 339 7.91 5.34 9.40
C ALA A 339 7.45 6.61 8.66
N ALA A 340 6.19 6.70 8.22
CA ALA A 340 5.70 7.91 7.56
C ALA A 340 5.48 9.08 8.55
N LEU A 341 5.13 8.78 9.81
CA LEU A 341 5.13 9.78 10.88
C LEU A 341 6.54 10.32 11.10
N ASP A 342 7.55 9.45 11.17
CA ASP A 342 8.95 9.84 11.33
C ASP A 342 9.46 10.72 10.17
N ASP A 343 9.09 10.38 8.93
CA ASP A 343 9.39 11.22 7.76
C ASP A 343 8.68 12.58 7.85
N THR A 344 7.41 12.61 8.27
CA THR A 344 6.64 13.86 8.45
C THR A 344 7.27 14.73 9.53
N ILE A 345 7.63 14.15 10.68
CA ILE A 345 8.26 14.85 11.81
C ILE A 345 9.59 15.49 11.37
N LYS A 346 10.44 14.76 10.64
CA LYS A 346 11.69 15.30 10.10
C LYS A 346 11.45 16.44 9.13
N ASP A 347 10.38 16.36 8.34
CA ASP A 347 10.02 17.42 7.40
C ASP A 347 9.48 18.66 8.13
N MET A 348 8.71 18.47 9.21
CA MET A 348 8.27 19.56 10.10
C MET A 348 9.46 20.25 10.76
N ASP A 349 10.38 19.48 11.37
CA ASP A 349 11.61 20.00 12.01
C ASP A 349 12.51 20.81 11.07
N ALA A 350 12.49 20.49 9.77
CA ALA A 350 13.29 21.20 8.79
C ALA A 350 12.62 22.49 8.28
N SER A 351 11.33 22.68 8.54
CA SER A 351 10.50 23.69 7.87
C SER A 351 9.87 24.72 8.83
N ILE A 352 9.42 24.26 9.99
CA ILE A 352 8.87 25.04 11.10
C ILE A 352 10.01 25.35 12.06
#